data_AF-A0A527ZCF6-F1
#
_entry.id   AF-A0A527ZCF6-F1
#
_cell.length_a   1.000
_cell.length_b   1.000
_cell.length_c   1.000
_cell.angle_alpha   90.00
_cell.angle_beta   90.00
_cell.angle_gamma   90.00
#
_symmetry.space_group_name_H-M   'P 1'
#
loop_
_entity.id
_entity.type
_entity.pdbx_description
1 polymer ?
#
loop_
_entity_poly.entity_id
_entity_poly.type
_entity_poly.pdbx_seq_one_letter_code
_entity_poly.pdbx_strand_id
1 'polypeptide(L)'
;ITAKVVRKITASKALAVTTGATLLVFTLVQGPEYGWWSTAIIASALLAVIFLTTFAVIEARSADPLMPLRLFHNRSLVAGMTITFLYMGTFGALPYFLTVLLQNVHGFTALQTGLAFLVPSIAIAAGTQVGERLATRFSTRTTLVGGMIIGAIGTALMVSGAYADSSYLPLVPGLIISGVGQGIVWTAMWIAAASGVSHDEQGVASGMASTMLNVGNAIGMAVLIAIANRHVGGLTGGALKIA
;
A
#
# COMPACT_ATOMS: atom_id res chain seq x y z
N ILE A 1 -6.35 14.35 -39.34
CA ILE A 1 -4.96 13.81 -39.41
C ILE A 1 -4.16 14.55 -38.34
N THR A 2 -3.99 13.94 -37.17
CA THR A 2 -3.09 14.47 -36.12
C THR A 2 -2.25 13.31 -35.67
N ALA A 3 -1.00 13.28 -36.14
CA ALA A 3 -0.07 12.20 -35.90
C ALA A 3 0.16 12.04 -34.38
N LYS A 4 -0.23 10.88 -33.84
CA LYS A 4 0.11 10.43 -32.49
C LYS A 4 1.63 10.48 -32.34
N VAL A 5 2.15 11.43 -31.57
CA VAL A 5 3.53 11.39 -31.09
C VAL A 5 3.58 10.29 -30.02
N VAL A 6 3.78 9.06 -30.46
CA VAL A 6 4.06 7.93 -29.56
C VAL A 6 5.43 8.20 -28.94
N ARG A 7 5.48 8.53 -27.64
CA ARG A 7 6.74 8.63 -26.88
C ARG A 7 7.56 7.37 -27.16
N LYS A 8 8.77 7.52 -27.71
CA LYS A 8 9.66 6.38 -27.98
C LYS A 8 10.22 5.84 -26.67
N ILE A 9 9.50 4.92 -26.03
CA ILE A 9 10.06 4.10 -24.97
C ILE A 9 11.06 3.14 -25.62
N THR A 10 12.36 3.40 -25.45
CA THR A 10 13.38 2.43 -25.86
C THR A 10 13.26 1.19 -24.98
N ALA A 11 13.33 -0.02 -25.56
CA ALA A 11 13.22 -1.28 -24.82
C ALA A 11 14.15 -1.32 -23.59
N SER A 12 15.37 -0.78 -23.71
CA SER A 12 16.34 -0.70 -22.61
C SER A 12 15.86 0.19 -21.44
N LYS A 13 15.16 1.30 -21.71
CA LYS A 13 14.60 2.16 -20.67
C LYS A 13 13.41 1.49 -19.97
N ALA A 14 12.55 0.85 -20.76
CA ALA A 14 11.41 0.09 -20.24
C ALA A 14 11.88 -1.05 -19.32
N LEU A 15 12.90 -1.78 -19.75
CA LEU A 15 13.50 -2.86 -18.95
C LEU A 15 14.14 -2.31 -17.68
N ALA A 16 14.96 -1.26 -17.76
CA ALA A 16 15.61 -0.70 -16.58
C ALA A 16 14.60 -0.22 -15.53
N VAL A 17 13.56 0.52 -15.93
CA VAL A 17 12.55 1.01 -14.99
C VAL A 17 11.68 -0.12 -14.43
N THR A 18 11.29 -1.09 -15.26
CA THR A 18 10.44 -2.21 -14.83
C THR A 18 11.19 -3.15 -13.89
N THR A 19 12.44 -3.49 -14.21
CA THR A 19 13.29 -4.33 -13.36
C THR A 19 13.63 -3.61 -12.06
N GLY A 20 14.03 -2.33 -12.14
CA GLY A 20 14.33 -1.52 -10.95
C GLY A 20 13.13 -1.37 -10.02
N ALA A 21 11.94 -1.05 -10.56
CA ALA A 21 10.72 -0.94 -9.78
C ALA A 21 10.29 -2.29 -9.19
N THR A 22 10.35 -3.38 -9.96
CA THR A 22 10.02 -4.73 -9.45
C THR A 22 10.93 -5.13 -8.30
N LEU A 23 12.25 -4.90 -8.42
CA LEU A 23 13.20 -5.22 -7.36
C LEU A 23 13.00 -4.33 -6.12
N LEU A 24 12.66 -3.06 -6.31
CA LEU A 24 12.34 -2.16 -5.22
C LEU A 24 11.09 -2.63 -4.48
N VAL A 25 10.02 -2.94 -5.20
CA VAL A 25 8.78 -3.48 -4.62
C VAL A 25 9.04 -4.80 -3.91
N PHE A 26 9.80 -5.71 -4.51
CA PHE A 26 10.18 -6.98 -3.88
C PHE A 26 10.91 -6.74 -2.56
N THR A 27 11.92 -5.85 -2.54
CA THR A 27 12.68 -5.49 -1.34
C THR A 27 11.77 -4.95 -0.24
N LEU A 28 10.83 -4.06 -0.60
CA LEU A 28 9.93 -3.39 0.33
C LEU A 28 8.85 -4.33 0.90
N VAL A 29 8.29 -5.21 0.07
CA VAL A 29 7.24 -6.15 0.47
C VAL A 29 7.81 -7.33 1.24
N GLN A 30 8.94 -7.89 0.78
CA GLN A 30 9.54 -9.09 1.37
C GLN A 30 10.53 -8.81 2.49
N GLY A 31 11.03 -7.57 2.60
CA GLY A 31 11.97 -7.16 3.64
C GLY A 31 11.52 -7.51 5.07
N PRO A 32 10.25 -7.26 5.45
CA PRO A 32 9.74 -7.60 6.79
C PRO A 32 9.67 -9.10 7.08
N GLU A 33 9.47 -9.95 6.08
CA GLU A 33 9.34 -11.40 6.25
C GLU A 33 10.72 -12.10 6.21
N TYR A 34 11.55 -11.78 5.22
CA TYR A 34 12.88 -12.37 5.05
C TYR A 34 13.95 -11.71 5.93
N GLY A 35 13.63 -10.55 6.51
CA GLY A 35 14.56 -9.72 7.25
C GLY A 35 15.37 -8.80 6.33
N TRP A 36 15.48 -7.54 6.75
CA TRP A 36 16.15 -6.46 6.03
C TRP A 36 17.63 -6.72 5.73
N TRP A 37 18.28 -7.57 6.54
CA TRP A 37 19.70 -7.90 6.42
C TRP A 37 19.99 -9.19 5.65
N SER A 38 18.96 -9.85 5.11
CA SER A 38 19.17 -11.04 4.28
C SER A 38 19.88 -10.67 2.98
N THR A 39 20.78 -11.55 2.53
CA THR A 39 21.55 -11.35 1.29
C THR A 39 20.64 -11.09 0.09
N ALA A 40 19.49 -11.77 0.02
CA ALA A 40 18.51 -11.58 -1.04
C ALA A 40 17.89 -10.18 -1.06
N ILE A 41 17.54 -9.63 0.11
CA ILE A 41 16.96 -8.28 0.22
C ILE A 41 18.01 -7.21 -0.06
N ILE A 42 19.23 -7.36 0.47
CA ILE A 42 20.33 -6.42 0.19
C ILE A 42 20.70 -6.42 -1.30
N ALA A 43 20.84 -7.59 -1.91
CA ALA A 43 21.15 -7.70 -3.34
C ALA A 43 20.02 -7.09 -4.20
N SER A 44 18.76 -7.36 -3.86
CA SER A 44 17.60 -6.79 -4.56
C SER A 44 17.54 -5.26 -4.40
N ALA A 45 17.82 -4.74 -3.20
CA ALA A 45 17.86 -3.30 -2.93
C ALA A 45 18.96 -2.61 -3.73
N LEU A 46 20.18 -3.16 -3.74
CA LEU A 46 21.30 -2.63 -4.50
C LEU A 46 21.02 -2.63 -6.00
N LEU A 47 20.51 -3.74 -6.54
CA LEU A 47 20.14 -3.84 -7.94
C LEU A 47 19.01 -2.85 -8.29
N ALA A 48 18.00 -2.70 -7.42
CA ALA A 48 16.94 -1.71 -7.60
C ALA A 48 17.53 -0.29 -7.71
N VAL A 49 18.43 0.09 -6.79
CA VAL A 49 19.11 1.40 -6.83
C VAL A 49 19.91 1.56 -8.11
N ILE A 50 20.67 0.56 -8.54
CA ILE A 50 21.46 0.62 -9.78
C ILE A 50 20.55 0.82 -11.01
N PHE A 51 19.50 0.02 -11.14
CA PHE A 51 18.59 0.11 -12.30
C PHE A 51 17.79 1.42 -12.32
N LEU A 52 17.30 1.88 -11.16
CA LEU A 52 16.57 3.15 -11.06
C LEU A 52 17.49 4.36 -11.25
N THR A 53 18.72 4.32 -10.76
CA THR A 53 19.70 5.41 -10.97
C THR A 53 20.12 5.46 -12.44
N THR A 54 20.37 4.30 -13.05
CA THR A 54 20.69 4.21 -14.48
C THR A 54 19.54 4.76 -15.32
N PHE A 55 18.30 4.39 -14.99
CA PHE A 55 17.11 4.96 -15.61
C PHE A 55 17.05 6.49 -15.43
N ALA A 56 17.23 6.99 -14.20
CA ALA A 56 17.18 8.43 -13.91
C ALA A 56 18.25 9.23 -14.69
N VAL A 57 19.47 8.71 -14.79
CA VAL A 57 20.56 9.35 -15.56
C VAL A 57 20.25 9.36 -17.05
N ILE A 58 19.73 8.25 -17.60
CA ILE A 58 19.30 8.17 -19.00
C ILE A 58 18.15 9.14 -19.26
N GLU A 59 17.23 9.28 -18.30
CA GLU A 59 16.06 10.13 -18.43
C GLU A 59 16.37 11.61 -18.33
N ALA A 60 17.27 11.99 -17.42
CA ALA A 60 17.76 13.36 -17.29
C ALA A 60 18.49 13.84 -18.55
N ARG A 61 19.04 12.92 -19.34
CA ARG A 61 19.73 13.21 -20.61
C ARG A 61 18.83 13.05 -21.84
N SER A 62 17.57 12.64 -21.66
CA SER A 62 16.63 12.36 -22.75
C SER A 62 15.88 13.62 -23.18
N ALA A 63 15.74 13.83 -24.49
CA ALA A 63 14.98 14.96 -25.04
C ALA A 63 13.45 14.84 -24.80
N ASP A 64 12.95 13.62 -24.56
CA ASP A 64 11.54 13.33 -24.24
C ASP A 64 11.50 12.44 -22.98
N PRO A 65 11.35 13.03 -21.78
CA PRO A 65 11.32 12.28 -20.53
C PRO A 65 9.95 11.60 -20.28
N LEU A 66 9.99 10.30 -20.03
CA LEU A 66 8.96 9.39 -19.53
C LEU A 66 8.30 9.92 -18.25
N MET A 67 9.10 10.40 -17.29
CA MET A 67 8.61 11.08 -16.09
C MET A 67 8.93 12.57 -16.17
N PRO A 68 8.11 13.37 -16.85
CA PRO A 68 8.37 14.80 -16.93
C PRO A 68 8.12 15.42 -15.56
N LEU A 69 9.11 16.13 -15.03
CA LEU A 69 9.08 16.75 -13.69
C LEU A 69 7.87 17.69 -13.49
N ARG A 70 7.27 18.18 -14.59
CA ARG A 70 6.02 18.94 -14.59
C ARG A 70 4.86 18.21 -13.89
N LEU A 71 4.85 16.87 -13.85
CA LEU A 71 3.82 16.08 -13.17
C LEU A 71 3.82 16.34 -11.66
N PHE A 72 4.98 16.61 -11.05
CA PHE A 72 5.06 16.99 -9.64
C PHE A 72 4.47 18.38 -9.35
N HIS A 73 4.25 19.24 -10.36
CA HIS A 73 3.50 20.48 -10.17
C HIS A 73 1.97 20.25 -10.13
N ASN A 74 1.49 19.09 -10.56
CA ASN A 74 0.08 18.75 -10.42
C ASN A 74 -0.22 18.40 -8.95
N ARG A 75 -0.85 19.37 -8.26
CA ARG A 75 -1.25 19.25 -6.85
C ARG A 75 -2.15 18.04 -6.58
N SER A 76 -3.00 17.65 -7.54
CA SER A 76 -3.86 16.47 -7.39
C SER A 76 -3.06 15.18 -7.40
N LEU A 77 -2.08 15.06 -8.32
CA LEU A 77 -1.21 13.89 -8.38
C LEU A 77 -0.35 13.78 -7.12
N VAL A 78 0.27 14.87 -6.67
CA VAL A 78 1.08 14.88 -5.44
C VAL A 78 0.23 14.56 -4.21
N ALA A 79 -0.98 15.13 -4.12
CA ALA A 79 -1.92 14.79 -3.05
C ALA A 79 -2.33 13.31 -3.11
N GLY A 80 -2.63 12.79 -4.30
CA GLY A 80 -2.95 11.37 -4.53
C GLY A 80 -1.82 10.47 -4.05
N MET A 81 -0.58 10.73 -4.50
CA MET A 81 0.63 10.02 -4.08
C MET A 81 0.85 10.05 -2.56
N THR A 82 0.66 11.22 -1.93
CA THR A 82 0.81 11.39 -0.48
C THR A 82 -0.24 10.57 0.27
N ILE A 83 -1.48 10.60 -0.21
CA ILE A 83 -2.59 9.85 0.38
C ILE A 83 -2.39 8.35 0.19
N THR A 84 -1.88 7.91 -0.97
CA THR A 84 -1.48 6.53 -1.22
C THR A 84 -0.44 6.05 -0.23
N PHE A 85 0.60 6.86 -0.01
CA PHE A 85 1.64 6.57 0.97
C PHE A 85 1.05 6.44 2.39
N LEU A 86 0.22 7.39 2.83
CA LEU A 86 -0.40 7.36 4.16
C LEU A 86 -1.38 6.20 4.34
N TYR A 87 -2.18 5.91 3.30
CA TYR A 87 -3.13 4.81 3.29
C TYR A 87 -2.41 3.47 3.49
N MET A 88 -1.38 3.19 2.69
CA MET A 88 -0.58 1.97 2.87
C MET A 88 0.23 1.99 4.15
N GLY A 89 0.74 3.14 4.57
CA GLY A 89 1.49 3.28 5.81
C GLY A 89 0.66 2.96 7.06
N THR A 90 -0.66 3.09 6.98
CA THR A 90 -1.57 2.84 8.09
C THR A 90 -2.32 1.52 7.94
N PHE A 91 -3.01 1.33 6.81
CA PHE A 91 -3.87 0.17 6.57
C PHE A 91 -3.11 -1.02 5.97
N GLY A 92 -1.97 -0.80 5.31
CA GLY A 92 -1.20 -1.86 4.64
C GLY A 92 -0.68 -2.94 5.59
N ALA A 93 -0.44 -2.60 6.86
CA ALA A 93 0.00 -3.55 7.87
C ALA A 93 -1.15 -4.36 8.51
N LEU A 94 -2.42 -3.95 8.34
CA LEU A 94 -3.55 -4.62 8.98
C LEU A 94 -3.67 -6.11 8.62
N PRO A 95 -3.51 -6.54 7.35
CA PRO A 95 -3.55 -7.96 7.01
C PRO A 95 -2.48 -8.77 7.73
N TYR A 96 -1.28 -8.20 7.93
CA TYR A 96 -0.20 -8.85 8.67
C TYR A 96 -0.61 -9.06 10.14
N PHE A 97 -1.02 -7.99 10.83
CA PHE A 97 -1.44 -8.08 12.24
C PHE A 97 -2.67 -8.96 12.43
N LEU A 98 -3.65 -8.91 11.52
CA LEU A 98 -4.83 -9.76 11.58
C LEU A 98 -4.48 -11.23 11.38
N THR A 99 -3.55 -11.54 10.48
CA THR A 99 -3.06 -12.91 10.29
C THR A 99 -2.38 -13.43 11.55
N VAL A 100 -1.50 -12.61 12.15
CA VAL A 100 -0.84 -12.92 13.42
C VAL A 100 -1.86 -13.14 14.54
N LEU A 101 -2.87 -12.28 14.65
CA LEU A 101 -3.94 -12.43 15.65
C LEU A 101 -4.72 -13.74 15.46
N LEU A 102 -5.19 -14.02 14.24
CA LEU A 102 -6.00 -15.20 13.97
C LEU A 102 -5.21 -16.51 14.16
N GLN A 103 -3.98 -16.57 13.65
CA GLN A 103 -3.19 -17.80 13.70
C GLN A 103 -2.47 -17.98 15.05
N ASN A 104 -1.78 -16.95 15.56
CA ASN A 104 -0.96 -17.10 16.76
C ASN A 104 -1.74 -16.92 18.06
N VAL A 105 -2.84 -16.13 18.07
CA VAL A 105 -3.65 -15.90 19.27
C VAL A 105 -4.90 -16.77 19.29
N HIS A 106 -5.69 -16.77 18.22
CA HIS A 106 -6.92 -17.58 18.15
C HIS A 106 -6.69 -19.03 17.68
N GLY A 107 -5.47 -19.41 17.31
CA GLY A 107 -5.12 -20.77 16.89
C GLY A 107 -5.76 -21.22 15.58
N PHE A 108 -6.18 -20.28 14.72
CA PHE A 108 -6.82 -20.63 13.45
C PHE A 108 -5.82 -21.29 12.50
N THR A 109 -6.29 -22.31 11.79
CA THR A 109 -5.56 -22.87 10.64
C THR A 109 -5.45 -21.84 9.51
N ALA A 110 -4.53 -22.06 8.57
CA ALA A 110 -4.40 -21.23 7.37
C ALA A 110 -5.72 -21.14 6.57
N LEU A 111 -6.46 -22.26 6.48
CA LEU A 111 -7.76 -22.30 5.80
C LEU A 111 -8.81 -21.46 6.52
N GLN A 112 -8.92 -21.57 7.85
CA GLN A 112 -9.85 -20.76 8.64
C GLN A 112 -9.50 -19.28 8.57
N THR A 113 -8.22 -18.94 8.59
CA THR A 113 -7.73 -17.57 8.41
C THR A 113 -8.15 -17.03 7.04
N GLY A 114 -7.94 -17.80 5.96
CA GLY A 114 -8.40 -17.44 4.63
C GLY A 114 -9.91 -17.21 4.53
N LEU A 115 -10.71 -18.06 5.19
CA LEU A 115 -12.17 -17.88 5.28
C LEU A 115 -12.54 -16.62 6.07
N ALA A 116 -11.83 -16.30 7.15
CA ALA A 116 -12.03 -15.07 7.92
C ALA A 116 -11.74 -13.83 7.06
N PHE A 117 -10.71 -13.87 6.20
CA PHE A 117 -10.38 -12.80 5.25
C PHE A 117 -11.46 -12.54 4.18
N LEU A 118 -12.44 -13.44 3.99
CA LEU A 118 -13.58 -13.17 3.09
C LEU A 118 -14.40 -11.97 3.59
N VAL A 119 -14.55 -11.81 4.91
CA VAL A 119 -15.32 -10.71 5.50
C VAL A 119 -14.75 -9.34 5.11
N PRO A 120 -13.47 -9.01 5.42
CA PRO A 120 -12.89 -7.75 4.98
C PRO A 120 -12.82 -7.65 3.45
N SER A 121 -12.62 -8.76 2.71
CA SER A 121 -12.59 -8.72 1.23
C SER A 121 -13.92 -8.28 0.63
N ILE A 122 -15.04 -8.84 1.11
CA ILE A 122 -16.39 -8.45 0.68
C ILE A 122 -16.68 -7.01 1.09
N ALA A 123 -16.28 -6.61 2.30
CA ALA A 123 -16.45 -5.24 2.77
C ALA A 123 -15.67 -4.23 1.94
N ILE A 124 -14.43 -4.55 1.55
CA ILE A 124 -13.62 -3.73 0.64
C ILE A 124 -14.29 -3.65 -0.73
N ALA A 125 -14.75 -4.77 -1.29
CA ALA A 125 -15.44 -4.78 -2.59
C ALA A 125 -16.75 -3.99 -2.58
N ALA A 126 -17.49 -3.98 -1.47
CA ALA A 126 -18.64 -3.11 -1.28
C ALA A 126 -18.20 -1.64 -1.17
N GLY A 127 -17.13 -1.39 -0.40
CA GLY A 127 -16.53 -0.07 -0.23
C GLY A 127 -16.03 0.56 -1.53
N THR A 128 -15.44 -0.20 -2.45
CA THR A 128 -14.99 0.31 -3.74
C THR A 128 -16.15 0.78 -4.60
N GLN A 129 -17.24 0.01 -4.66
CA GLN A 129 -18.47 0.40 -5.37
C GLN A 129 -19.13 1.64 -4.76
N VAL A 130 -19.16 1.72 -3.43
CA VAL A 130 -19.63 2.92 -2.71
C VAL A 130 -18.71 4.11 -3.03
N GLY A 131 -17.40 3.90 -3.04
CA GLY A 131 -16.38 4.89 -3.37
C GLY A 131 -16.54 5.47 -4.76
N GLU A 132 -16.83 4.64 -5.77
CA GLU A 132 -17.12 5.10 -7.13
C GLU A 132 -18.35 6.01 -7.17
N ARG A 133 -19.44 5.62 -6.50
CA ARG A 133 -20.66 6.44 -6.41
C ARG A 133 -20.43 7.74 -5.65
N LEU A 134 -19.62 7.71 -4.59
CA LEU A 134 -19.26 8.91 -3.84
C LEU A 134 -18.37 9.84 -4.66
N ALA A 135 -17.42 9.31 -5.41
CA ALA A 135 -16.52 10.09 -6.26
C ALA A 135 -17.25 10.80 -7.42
N THR A 136 -18.40 10.28 -7.87
CA THR A 136 -19.24 10.96 -8.87
C THR A 136 -20.14 12.04 -8.28
N ARG A 137 -20.44 11.99 -6.97
CA ARG A 137 -21.37 12.91 -6.29
C ARG A 137 -20.70 13.97 -5.42
N PHE A 138 -19.51 13.68 -4.88
CA PHE A 138 -18.77 14.52 -3.96
C PHE A 138 -17.36 14.80 -4.50
N SER A 139 -16.69 15.79 -3.92
CA SER A 139 -15.29 16.05 -4.24
C SER A 139 -14.40 14.87 -3.82
N THR A 140 -13.37 14.57 -4.61
CA THR A 140 -12.38 13.51 -4.32
C THR A 140 -11.79 13.65 -2.92
N ARG A 141 -11.57 14.90 -2.46
CA ARG A 141 -11.07 15.19 -1.11
C ARG A 141 -12.05 14.75 -0.03
N THR A 142 -13.35 15.06 -0.18
CA THR A 142 -14.38 14.66 0.79
C THR A 142 -14.50 13.15 0.87
N THR A 143 -14.46 12.47 -0.28
CA THR A 143 -14.51 11.00 -0.34
C THR A 143 -13.31 10.35 0.35
N LEU A 144 -12.10 10.88 0.11
CA LEU A 144 -10.87 10.37 0.74
C LEU A 144 -10.87 10.56 2.27
N VAL A 145 -11.22 11.75 2.74
CA VAL A 145 -11.29 12.04 4.19
C VAL A 145 -12.38 11.20 4.85
N GLY A 146 -13.57 11.12 4.25
CA GLY A 146 -14.66 10.29 4.76
C GLY A 146 -14.28 8.81 4.85
N GLY A 147 -13.69 8.27 3.78
CA GLY A 147 -13.21 6.88 3.76
C GLY A 147 -12.11 6.62 4.79
N MET A 148 -11.16 7.54 4.98
CA MET A 148 -10.12 7.41 6.01
C MET A 148 -10.69 7.43 7.42
N ILE A 149 -11.66 8.31 7.69
CA ILE A 149 -12.34 8.37 9.01
C ILE A 149 -13.12 7.08 9.26
N ILE A 150 -13.88 6.60 8.29
CA ILE A 150 -14.62 5.32 8.40
C ILE A 150 -13.64 4.18 8.65
N GLY A 151 -12.55 4.12 7.87
CA GLY A 151 -11.49 3.13 8.03
C GLY A 151 -10.84 3.15 9.41
N ALA A 152 -10.54 4.35 9.91
CA ALA A 152 -9.96 4.56 11.23
C ALA A 152 -10.91 4.14 12.36
N ILE A 153 -12.19 4.50 12.28
CA ILE A 153 -13.23 4.08 13.24
C ILE A 153 -13.37 2.56 13.23
N GLY A 154 -13.47 1.94 12.06
CA GLY A 154 -13.57 0.48 11.96
C GLY A 154 -12.35 -0.23 12.55
N THR A 155 -11.15 0.31 12.30
CA THR A 155 -9.90 -0.22 12.86
C THR A 155 -9.84 -0.04 14.38
N ALA A 156 -10.29 1.10 14.91
CA ALA A 156 -10.39 1.33 16.35
C ALA A 156 -11.40 0.39 17.02
N LEU A 157 -12.52 0.07 16.36
CA LEU A 157 -13.51 -0.87 16.87
C LEU A 157 -12.95 -2.30 16.98
N MET A 158 -11.98 -2.69 16.16
CA MET A 158 -11.32 -4.00 16.28
C MET A 158 -10.57 -4.17 17.61
N VAL A 159 -10.14 -3.07 18.26
CA VAL A 159 -9.46 -3.14 19.56
C VAL A 159 -10.32 -3.82 20.62
N SER A 160 -11.65 -3.72 20.52
CA SER A 160 -12.58 -4.39 21.44
C SER A 160 -12.55 -5.92 21.36
N GLY A 161 -12.10 -6.48 20.23
CA GLY A 161 -11.92 -7.93 20.02
C GLY A 161 -10.46 -8.36 19.95
N ALA A 162 -9.52 -7.51 20.37
CA ALA A 162 -8.08 -7.80 20.33
C ALA A 162 -7.57 -8.45 21.64
N TYR A 163 -8.42 -9.24 22.31
CA TYR A 163 -8.09 -9.91 23.58
C TYR A 163 -8.02 -11.43 23.38
N ALA A 164 -7.09 -12.09 24.07
CA ALA A 164 -6.80 -13.52 23.93
C ALA A 164 -8.03 -14.43 24.15
N ASP A 165 -8.95 -14.02 25.03
CA ASP A 165 -10.18 -14.78 25.34
C ASP A 165 -11.40 -14.39 24.47
N SER A 166 -11.23 -13.43 23.56
CA SER A 166 -12.34 -12.95 22.74
C SER A 166 -12.60 -13.84 21.53
N SER A 167 -13.87 -14.00 21.15
CA SER A 167 -14.24 -14.69 19.91
C SER A 167 -13.95 -13.79 18.69
N TYR A 168 -13.89 -14.39 17.50
CA TYR A 168 -13.78 -13.66 16.24
C TYR A 168 -14.96 -12.72 15.97
N LEU A 169 -16.15 -13.01 16.52
CA LEU A 169 -17.38 -12.24 16.30
C LEU A 169 -17.24 -10.73 16.64
N PRO A 170 -16.70 -10.35 17.81
CA PRO A 170 -16.37 -8.95 18.15
C PRO A 170 -15.53 -8.20 17.11
N LEU A 171 -14.67 -8.87 16.34
CA LEU A 171 -13.83 -8.24 15.31
C LEU A 171 -14.61 -7.95 14.02
N VAL A 172 -15.69 -8.69 13.74
CA VAL A 172 -16.43 -8.63 12.48
C VAL A 172 -16.99 -7.23 12.17
N PRO A 173 -17.65 -6.51 13.10
CA PRO A 173 -18.12 -5.16 12.84
C PRO A 173 -16.98 -4.20 12.49
N GLY A 174 -15.84 -4.31 13.19
CA GLY A 174 -14.64 -3.54 12.91
C GLY A 174 -14.07 -3.84 11.52
N LEU A 175 -14.00 -5.12 11.13
CA LEU A 175 -13.56 -5.58 9.81
C LEU A 175 -14.44 -5.07 8.68
N ILE A 176 -15.75 -5.08 8.88
CA ILE A 176 -16.70 -4.58 7.88
C ILE A 176 -16.54 -3.06 7.73
N ILE A 177 -16.57 -2.30 8.82
CA ILE A 177 -16.46 -0.84 8.78
C ILE A 177 -15.10 -0.42 8.21
N SER A 178 -14.01 -1.06 8.68
CA SER A 178 -12.67 -0.78 8.18
C SER A 178 -12.54 -1.13 6.70
N GLY A 179 -13.04 -2.30 6.29
CA GLY A 179 -13.01 -2.74 4.90
C GLY A 179 -13.77 -1.79 3.97
N VAL A 180 -14.97 -1.36 4.35
CA VAL A 180 -15.74 -0.37 3.57
C VAL A 180 -14.97 0.95 3.43
N GLY A 181 -14.43 1.47 4.54
CA GLY A 181 -13.62 2.70 4.51
C GLY A 181 -12.38 2.56 3.61
N GLN A 182 -11.69 1.43 3.72
CA GLN A 182 -10.52 1.11 2.90
C GLN A 182 -10.88 1.04 1.41
N GLY A 183 -11.98 0.38 1.04
CA GLY A 183 -12.45 0.31 -0.34
C GLY A 183 -12.80 1.69 -0.92
N ILE A 184 -13.45 2.55 -0.14
CA ILE A 184 -13.76 3.93 -0.56
C ILE A 184 -12.47 4.71 -0.84
N VAL A 185 -11.48 4.64 0.07
CA VAL A 185 -10.20 5.31 -0.10
C VAL A 185 -9.43 4.76 -1.30
N TRP A 186 -9.42 3.43 -1.46
CA TRP A 186 -8.72 2.75 -2.56
C TRP A 186 -9.15 3.29 -3.92
N THR A 187 -10.46 3.35 -4.18
CA THR A 187 -10.99 3.91 -5.44
C THR A 187 -10.63 5.40 -5.59
N ALA A 188 -10.90 6.21 -4.56
CA ALA A 188 -10.72 7.65 -4.65
C ALA A 188 -9.26 8.08 -4.79
N MET A 189 -8.33 7.26 -4.28
CA MET A 189 -6.88 7.45 -4.40
C MET A 189 -6.42 7.36 -5.85
N TRP A 190 -6.88 6.35 -6.59
CA TRP A 190 -6.55 6.19 -8.00
C TRP A 190 -7.18 7.29 -8.86
N ILE A 191 -8.38 7.74 -8.52
CA ILE A 191 -9.02 8.90 -9.16
C ILE A 191 -8.21 10.18 -8.91
N ALA A 192 -7.72 10.40 -7.69
CA ALA A 192 -6.90 11.56 -7.34
C ALA A 192 -5.57 11.58 -8.10
N ALA A 193 -4.93 10.41 -8.20
CA ALA A 193 -3.67 10.25 -8.94
C ALA A 193 -3.84 10.47 -10.45
N ALA A 194 -4.99 10.11 -11.03
CA ALA A 194 -5.28 10.36 -12.44
C ALA A 194 -5.77 11.79 -12.74
N SER A 195 -6.25 12.52 -11.74
CA SER A 195 -6.89 13.83 -11.93
C SER A 195 -5.90 14.90 -12.38
N GLY A 196 -6.24 15.61 -13.46
CA GLY A 196 -5.40 16.67 -14.04
C GLY A 196 -4.15 16.16 -14.79
N VAL A 197 -4.05 14.86 -15.04
CA VAL A 197 -2.98 14.24 -15.83
C VAL A 197 -3.47 14.01 -17.26
N SER A 198 -2.63 14.29 -18.26
CA SER A 198 -2.97 14.05 -19.66
C SER A 198 -3.16 12.54 -19.92
N HIS A 199 -3.99 12.18 -20.91
CA HIS A 199 -4.31 10.77 -21.17
C HIS A 199 -3.05 9.91 -21.47
N ASP A 200 -2.07 10.52 -22.14
CA ASP A 200 -0.80 9.88 -22.51
C ASP A 200 0.17 9.72 -21.31
N GLU A 201 -0.09 10.41 -20.19
CA GLU A 201 0.74 10.40 -18.99
C GLU A 201 0.08 9.64 -17.82
N GLN A 202 -1.15 9.12 -17.99
CA GLN A 202 -1.86 8.38 -16.95
C GLN A 202 -1.11 7.12 -16.49
N GLY A 203 -0.45 6.42 -17.41
CA GLY A 203 0.36 5.24 -17.07
C GLY A 203 1.54 5.60 -16.15
N VAL A 204 2.14 6.77 -16.39
CA VAL A 204 3.25 7.29 -15.58
C VAL A 204 2.75 7.71 -14.19
N ALA A 205 1.66 8.47 -14.14
CA ALA A 205 1.04 8.88 -12.87
C ALA A 205 0.62 7.67 -12.02
N SER A 206 0.02 6.64 -12.64
CA SER A 206 -0.34 5.39 -11.97
C SER A 206 0.90 4.65 -11.45
N GLY A 207 1.99 4.61 -12.22
CA GLY A 207 3.26 4.03 -11.78
C GLY A 207 3.86 4.79 -10.58
N MET A 208 3.81 6.12 -10.59
CA MET A 208 4.26 6.95 -9.47
C MET A 208 3.44 6.68 -8.20
N ALA A 209 2.11 6.63 -8.31
CA ALA A 209 1.23 6.29 -7.20
C ALA A 209 1.46 4.86 -6.69
N SER A 210 1.61 3.88 -7.59
CA SER A 210 1.94 2.48 -7.24
C SER A 210 3.28 2.37 -6.50
N THR A 211 4.26 3.21 -6.84
CA THR A 211 5.54 3.23 -6.15
C THR A 211 5.35 3.75 -4.72
N MET A 212 4.61 4.85 -4.55
CA MET A 212 4.29 5.38 -3.22
C MET A 212 3.47 4.41 -2.36
N LEU A 213 2.64 3.58 -3.00
CA LEU A 213 1.88 2.51 -2.35
C LEU A 213 2.83 1.52 -1.66
N ASN A 214 3.82 1.01 -2.39
CA ASN A 214 4.78 0.05 -1.85
C ASN A 214 5.72 0.66 -0.81
N VAL A 215 6.18 1.90 -1.04
CA VAL A 215 7.02 2.62 -0.07
C VAL A 215 6.24 2.89 1.22
N GLY A 216 4.98 3.30 1.12
CA GLY A 216 4.08 3.47 2.26
C GLY A 216 3.92 2.18 3.05
N ASN A 217 3.67 1.06 2.38
CA ASN A 217 3.47 -0.23 3.02
C ASN A 217 4.72 -0.66 3.82
N ALA A 218 5.90 -0.59 3.19
CA ALA A 218 7.14 -0.97 3.84
C ALA A 218 7.50 -0.11 5.04
N ILE A 219 7.42 1.23 4.90
CA ILE A 219 7.73 2.15 6.00
C ILE A 219 6.70 2.00 7.12
N GLY A 220 5.42 1.96 6.79
CA GLY A 220 4.34 1.78 7.77
C GLY A 220 4.49 0.48 8.54
N MET A 221 4.70 -0.63 7.84
CA MET A 221 4.90 -1.93 8.46
C MET A 221 6.15 -1.94 9.34
N ALA A 222 7.28 -1.39 8.89
CA ALA A 222 8.49 -1.30 9.71
C ALA A 222 8.28 -0.49 11.00
N VAL A 223 7.59 0.65 10.92
CA VAL A 223 7.29 1.50 12.09
C VAL A 223 6.33 0.79 13.04
N LEU A 224 5.25 0.20 12.53
CA LEU A 224 4.26 -0.49 13.35
C LEU A 224 4.84 -1.73 14.04
N ILE A 225 5.68 -2.51 13.34
CA ILE A 225 6.41 -3.64 13.94
C ILE A 225 7.38 -3.14 15.02
N ALA A 226 8.11 -2.04 14.77
CA ALA A 226 9.01 -1.47 15.77
C ALA A 226 8.26 -1.02 17.03
N ILE A 227 7.08 -0.40 16.88
CA ILE A 227 6.22 0.01 18.01
C ILE A 227 5.65 -1.21 18.75
N ALA A 228 5.18 -2.22 18.02
CA ALA A 228 4.67 -3.47 18.60
C ALA A 228 5.77 -4.17 19.42
N ASN A 229 6.97 -4.27 18.87
CA ASN A 229 8.13 -4.89 19.55
C ASN A 229 8.66 -4.05 20.71
N ARG A 230 8.46 -2.72 20.70
CA ARG A 230 8.88 -1.85 21.82
C ARG A 230 8.20 -2.22 23.14
N HIS A 231 6.97 -2.76 23.09
CA HIS A 231 6.26 -3.26 24.28
C HIS A 231 6.70 -4.67 24.70
N VAL A 232 7.36 -5.42 23.81
CA VAL A 232 7.99 -6.71 24.09
C VAL A 232 9.42 -6.54 24.62
N GLY A 233 10.02 -5.36 24.43
CA GLY A 233 11.36 -4.98 24.90
C GLY A 233 11.58 -4.90 26.42
N GLY A 234 10.71 -5.52 27.22
CA GLY A 234 10.91 -5.83 28.64
C GLY A 234 10.92 -7.34 28.96
N LEU A 235 10.64 -8.20 27.97
CA LEU A 235 10.64 -9.66 28.10
C LEU A 235 11.73 -10.24 27.19
N THR A 236 12.98 -10.15 27.66
CA THR A 236 14.13 -10.77 27.00
C THR A 236 13.97 -12.28 26.91
N GLY A 237 13.79 -12.81 25.69
CA GLY A 237 14.59 -13.90 25.12
C GLY A 237 14.64 -15.28 25.79
N GLY A 238 13.84 -15.57 26.83
CA GLY A 238 13.79 -16.89 27.49
C GLY A 238 12.39 -17.43 27.75
N ALA A 239 11.39 -16.57 27.92
CA ALA A 239 10.05 -16.97 28.37
C ALA A 239 9.09 -17.43 27.25
N LEU A 240 9.44 -17.25 25.97
CA LEU A 240 8.59 -17.65 24.83
C LEU A 240 8.89 -19.07 24.30
N LYS A 241 9.81 -19.81 24.93
CA LYS A 241 10.02 -21.24 24.64
C LYS A 241 9.22 -22.18 25.54
N ILE A 242 8.54 -21.65 26.56
CA ILE A 242 7.75 -22.44 27.51
C ILE A 242 6.54 -21.61 27.96
N ALA A 243 5.56 -21.46 27.08
CA ALA A 243 4.18 -21.11 27.44
C ALA A 243 3.24 -21.80 26.44
#